data_AF-A0A412YGL2-F1
#
_entry.id   AF-A0A412YGL2-F1
#
_cell.length_a   1.000
_cell.length_b   1.000
_cell.length_c   1.000
_cell.angle_alpha   90.00
_cell.angle_beta   90.00
_cell.angle_gamma   90.00
#
_symmetry.space_group_name_H-M   'P 1'
#
loop_
_entity.id
_entity.type
_entity.pdbx_description
1 polymer ?
#
loop_
_entity_poly.entity_id
_entity_poly.type
_entity_poly.pdbx_seq_one_letter_code
_entity_poly.pdbx_strand_id
1 'polypeptide(L)' 'MVVEGVNFIENEVVKWKRKDFIDTHKKLFFLDREEFEREKMLGDIYDRIKGLVPDKGKLID' A
#
# COMPACT_ATOMS: atom_id res chain seq x y z
N MET A 1 -8.44 -4.47 -0.87
CA MET A 1 -7.19 -5.11 -1.38
C MET A 1 -6.50 -5.92 -0.27
N VAL A 2 -6.10 -7.18 -0.51
CA VAL A 2 -5.37 -8.00 0.48
C VAL A 2 -3.90 -8.17 0.05
N VAL A 3 -2.95 -7.90 0.94
CA VAL A 3 -1.50 -8.03 0.69
C VAL A 3 -0.83 -8.74 1.86
N GLU A 4 -0.17 -9.87 1.60
CA GLU A 4 0.48 -10.74 2.60
C GLU A 4 -0.39 -11.02 3.85
N GLY A 5 -1.69 -11.23 3.66
CA GLY A 5 -2.64 -11.48 4.74
C GLY A 5 -3.18 -10.23 5.45
N VAL A 6 -2.74 -9.04 5.06
CA VAL A 6 -3.28 -7.77 5.55
C VAL A 6 -4.36 -7.27 4.60
N ASN A 7 -5.57 -7.04 5.13
CA ASN A 7 -6.67 -6.48 4.36
C ASN A 7 -6.69 -4.96 4.47
N PHE A 8 -6.48 -4.28 3.34
CA PHE A 8 -6.57 -2.83 3.19
C PHE A 8 -7.92 -2.45 2.60
N ILE A 9 -8.70 -1.71 3.38
CA ILE A 9 -10.00 -1.20 2.96
C ILE A 9 -9.79 0.05 2.10
N GLU A 10 -10.02 -0.07 0.81
CA GLU A 10 -9.75 0.98 -0.17
C GLU A 10 -10.42 2.31 0.19
N ASN A 11 -11.69 2.27 0.62
CA ASN A 11 -12.43 3.47 1.00
C ASN A 11 -11.82 4.21 2.21
N GLU A 12 -11.18 3.48 3.13
CA GLU A 12 -10.48 4.08 4.25
C GLU A 12 -9.13 4.61 3.80
N VAL A 13 -8.32 3.79 3.11
CA VAL A 13 -6.99 4.17 2.65
C VAL A 13 -7.00 5.44 1.80
N VAL A 14 -8.01 5.65 0.95
CA VAL A 14 -8.10 6.86 0.13
C VAL A 14 -8.33 8.15 0.93
N LYS A 15 -8.84 8.06 2.16
CA LYS A 15 -9.04 9.20 3.07
C LYS A 15 -7.73 9.62 3.76
N TRP A 16 -6.76 8.71 3.85
CA TRP A 16 -5.47 9.00 4.45
C TRP A 16 -4.58 9.76 3.48
N LYS A 17 -3.67 10.58 4.02
CA LYS A 17 -2.52 11.07 3.27
C LYS A 17 -1.50 9.95 3.17
N ARG A 18 -0.79 9.87 2.03
CA ARG A 18 0.24 8.85 1.79
C ARG A 18 1.25 8.73 2.94
N LYS A 19 1.74 9.87 3.45
CA LYS A 19 2.74 9.90 4.53
C LYS A 19 2.19 9.34 5.84
N ASP A 20 0.99 9.76 6.24
CA ASP A 20 0.31 9.27 7.44
C ASP A 20 -0.05 7.78 7.34
N PHE A 21 -0.51 7.34 6.16
CA PHE A 21 -0.77 5.93 5.88
C PHE A 21 0.50 5.10 6.10
N ILE A 22 1.60 5.48 5.45
CA ILE A 22 2.87 4.75 5.56
C ILE A 22 3.41 4.78 6.99
N ASP A 23 3.46 5.93 7.67
CA ASP A 23 4.04 6.03 9.01
C ASP A 23 3.26 5.22 10.06
N THR A 24 1.94 5.20 9.93
CA THR A 24 1.06 4.42 10.83
C THR A 24 1.20 2.93 10.55
N HIS A 25 1.16 2.52 9.28
CA HIS A 25 1.10 1.11 8.91
C HIS A 25 2.49 0.44 8.95
N LYS A 26 3.59 1.17 8.75
CA LYS A 26 4.96 0.61 8.81
C LYS A 26 5.33 0.12 10.21
N LYS A 27 4.68 0.63 11.25
CA LYS A 27 4.85 0.25 12.66
C LYS A 27 3.94 -0.90 13.09
N LEU A 28 2.95 -1.27 12.26
CA LEU A 28 1.94 -2.27 12.59
C LEU A 28 2.06 -3.53 11.70
N PHE A 29 2.42 -3.35 10.43
CA PHE A 29 2.46 -4.41 9.43
C PHE A 29 3.88 -4.61 8.90
N PHE A 30 4.15 -5.82 8.38
CA PHE A 30 5.41 -6.19 7.73
C PHE A 30 6.64 -5.98 8.62
N LEU A 31 6.49 -6.13 9.94
CA LEU A 31 7.56 -5.92 10.94
C LEU A 31 8.76 -6.86 10.78
N ASP A 32 8.58 -7.94 10.02
CA ASP A 32 9.63 -8.88 9.64
C ASP A 32 10.62 -8.31 8.62
N ARG A 33 10.27 -7.20 7.95
CA ARG A 33 11.08 -6.54 6.91
C ARG A 33 11.69 -5.24 7.41
N GLU A 34 12.74 -4.77 6.73
CA GLU A 34 13.36 -3.47 7.02
C GLU A 34 12.39 -2.31 6.81
N GLU A 35 12.57 -1.22 7.57
CA GLU A 35 11.66 -0.07 7.52
C GLU A 35 11.53 0.49 6.10
N PHE A 36 12.64 0.62 5.37
CA PHE A 36 12.64 1.10 4.00
C PHE A 36 11.78 0.24 3.05
N GLU A 37 11.87 -1.09 3.18
CA GLU A 37 11.06 -2.04 2.39
C GLU A 37 9.57 -1.91 2.72
N ARG A 38 9.24 -1.74 4.01
CA ARG A 38 7.85 -1.50 4.45
C ARG A 38 7.29 -0.21 3.86
N GLU A 39 8.06 0.87 3.90
CA GLU A 39 7.66 2.16 3.36
C GLU A 39 7.40 2.08 1.85
N LYS A 40 8.26 1.37 1.13
CA LYS A 40 8.11 1.14 -0.31
C LYS A 40 6.85 0.32 -0.63
N MET A 41 6.61 -0.79 0.07
CA MET A 41 5.42 -1.61 -0.15
C MET A 41 4.13 -0.87 0.20
N LEU A 42 4.07 -0.23 1.37
CA LEU A 42 2.90 0.56 1.77
C LEU A 42 2.65 1.72 0.80
N GLY A 43 3.70 2.34 0.28
CA GLY A 43 3.58 3.34 -0.78
C GLY A 43 2.97 2.76 -2.07
N ASP A 44 3.45 1.61 -2.52
CA ASP A 44 2.94 0.94 -3.72
C ASP A 44 1.47 0.50 -3.55
N ILE A 45 1.12 -0.04 -2.38
CA ILE A 45 -0.26 -0.41 -2.02
C ILE A 45 -1.16 0.83 -2.05
N TYR A 46 -0.73 1.93 -1.44
CA TYR A 46 -1.47 3.19 -1.42
C TYR A 46 -1.69 3.73 -2.84
N ASP A 47 -0.65 3.76 -3.68
CA ASP A 47 -0.75 4.20 -5.06
C ASP A 47 -1.68 3.28 -5.89
N ARG A 48 -1.63 1.96 -5.70
CA ARG A 48 -2.56 1.00 -6.36
C ARG A 48 -4.01 1.25 -5.95
N ILE A 49 -4.26 1.43 -4.65
CA ILE A 49 -5.60 1.72 -4.12
C ILE A 49 -6.15 3.05 -4.63
N LYS A 50 -5.29 4.07 -4.75
CA LYS A 50 -5.65 5.37 -5.35
C LYS A 50 -5.82 5.30 -6.88
N GLY A 51 -5.51 4.16 -7.51
CA GLY A 51 -5.52 4.02 -8.97
C GLY A 51 -4.43 4.85 -9.66
N LEU A 52 -3.36 5.20 -8.95
CA LEU A 52 -2.25 6.01 -9.47
C LEU A 52 -1.20 5.16 -10.20
N VAL A 53 -1.13 3.85 -9.91
CA VAL A 53 -0.37 2.90 -10.74
C VAL A 53 -1.34 2.23 -11.70
N PRO A 54 -1.12 2.30 -13.02
CA PRO A 54 -1.81 1.40 -13.93
C PRO A 54 -1.45 -0.02 -13.54
N ASP A 55 -2.46 -0.88 -13.42
CA ASP A 55 -2.30 -2.29 -13.11
C ASP A 55 -1.28 -2.88 -14.10
N LYS A 56 -0.05 -3.13 -13.65
CA LYS A 56 1.01 -3.72 -14.49
C LYS A 56 0.65 -5.13 -15.00
N GLY A 57 -0.55 -5.63 -14.69
CA GLY A 57 -1.13 -6.86 -15.20
C GLY A 57 -2.07 -6.71 -16.40
N LYS A 58 -2.39 -5.50 -16.88
CA LYS A 58 -3.13 -5.32 -18.14
C LYS A 58 -2.21 -4.80 -19.23
N LEU A 59 -1.37 -5.69 -19.77
CA LEU A 59 -0.95 -5.61 -21.17
C LEU A 59 -2.24 -5.66 -22.00
N ILE A 60 -2.71 -4.50 -22.44
CA ILE A 60 -3.66 -4.38 -23.55
C ILE A 60 -2.82 -4.44 -24.83
N ASP A 61 -3.14 -5.49 -25.61
CA ASP A 61 -2.72 -5.87 -26.97
C ASP A 61 -1.29 -6.36 -27.20
#